data_AF-A0A6G1P9Y0-F1
#
_entry.id   AF-A0A6G1P9Y0-F1
#
_cell.length_a   1.000
_cell.length_b   1.000
_cell.length_c   1.000
_cell.angle_alpha   90.00
_cell.angle_beta   90.00
_cell.angle_gamma   90.00
#
_symmetry.space_group_name_H-M   'P 1'
#
loop_
_entity.id
_entity.type
_entity.pdbx_description
1 polymer ?
#
loop_
_entity_poly.entity_id
_entity_poly.type
_entity_poly.pdbx_seq_one_letter_code
_entity_poly.pdbx_strand_id
1 'polypeptide(L)'
;MLSAGDIQGCLRKLETLLRVIKYPGYVDYSGLSKGDPLAFLPIVSFTLTSFSPPFAEELIASGLEVTGKTDLRFTDVFYKILRDIFHYKPILTKQQFLQWGFSQRKINFICDIINLVLQKHKHLKKAQSQTSSFKQGYQGRSSTNADTMD
;
A
#
# COMPACT_ATOMS: atom_id res chain seq x y z
N MET A 1 -13.08 -28.07 -10.21
CA MET A 1 -13.37 -28.15 -8.77
C MET A 1 -12.36 -27.27 -8.05
N LEU A 2 -12.79 -26.30 -7.24
CA LEU A 2 -11.91 -25.55 -6.35
C LEU A 2 -11.59 -26.47 -5.17
N SER A 3 -10.34 -26.94 -5.07
CA SER A 3 -9.95 -27.77 -3.95
C SER A 3 -9.78 -26.90 -2.71
N ALA A 4 -10.37 -27.29 -1.57
CA ALA A 4 -10.25 -26.54 -0.31
C ALA A 4 -8.78 -26.29 0.10
N GLY A 5 -7.84 -27.10 -0.42
CA GLY A 5 -6.39 -26.91 -0.25
C GLY A 5 -5.86 -25.59 -0.81
N ASP A 6 -6.46 -25.05 -1.87
CA ASP A 6 -5.96 -23.82 -2.50
C ASP A 6 -6.27 -22.57 -1.65
N ILE A 7 -7.41 -22.56 -0.95
CA ILE A 7 -7.82 -21.43 -0.09
C ILE A 7 -6.90 -21.32 1.14
N GLN A 8 -6.56 -22.45 1.78
CA GLN A 8 -5.66 -22.45 2.93
C GLN A 8 -4.25 -22.00 2.56
N GLY A 9 -3.78 -22.34 1.35
CA GLY A 9 -2.55 -21.78 0.79
C GLY A 9 -2.60 -20.26 0.64
N CYS A 10 -3.68 -19.74 0.05
CA CYS A 10 -3.90 -18.30 -0.09
C CYS A 10 -3.97 -17.58 1.26
N LEU A 11 -4.65 -18.15 2.26
CA LEU A 11 -4.73 -17.56 3.61
C LEU A 11 -3.37 -17.48 4.31
N ARG A 12 -2.55 -18.52 4.24
CA ARG A 12 -1.17 -18.50 4.79
C ARG A 12 -0.30 -17.44 4.13
N LYS A 13 -0.46 -17.25 2.81
CA LYS A 13 0.22 -16.18 2.06
C LYS A 13 -0.22 -14.81 2.58
N LEU A 14 -1.52 -14.59 2.73
CA LEU A 14 -2.07 -13.35 3.27
C LEU A 14 -1.56 -13.09 4.69
N GLU A 15 -1.60 -14.06 5.59
CA GLU A 15 -1.11 -13.94 6.97
C GLU A 15 0.36 -13.50 7.03
N THR A 16 1.20 -14.06 6.15
CA THR A 16 2.61 -13.64 6.04
C THR A 16 2.74 -12.18 5.63
N LEU A 17 1.94 -11.73 4.67
CA LEU A 17 1.93 -10.32 4.23
C LEU A 17 1.40 -9.38 5.32
N LEU A 18 0.37 -9.78 6.06
CA LEU A 18 -0.16 -9.01 7.19
C LEU A 18 0.88 -8.79 8.29
N ARG A 19 1.71 -9.81 8.56
CA ARG A 19 2.85 -9.67 9.48
C ARG A 19 3.91 -8.70 8.96
N VAL A 20 4.21 -8.73 7.66
CA VAL A 20 5.17 -7.80 7.02
C VAL A 20 4.70 -6.34 7.15
N ILE A 21 3.41 -6.07 6.92
CA ILE A 21 2.84 -4.72 7.08
C ILE A 21 2.48 -4.38 8.53
N LYS A 22 2.73 -5.29 9.49
CA LYS A 22 2.40 -5.15 10.91
C LYS A 22 0.94 -4.75 11.13
N TYR A 23 0.02 -5.43 10.46
CA TYR A 23 -1.41 -5.18 10.61
C TYR A 23 -1.84 -5.36 12.08
N PRO A 24 -2.37 -4.30 12.75
CA PRO A 24 -2.67 -4.34 14.18
C PRO A 24 -4.08 -4.86 14.49
N GLY A 25 -4.95 -4.95 13.48
CA GLY A 25 -6.36 -5.29 13.66
C GLY A 25 -6.61 -6.78 13.80
N TYR A 26 -7.80 -7.13 14.29
CA TYR A 26 -8.31 -8.49 14.24
C TYR A 26 -8.54 -8.93 12.80
N VAL A 27 -8.16 -10.17 12.47
CA VAL A 27 -8.34 -10.76 11.15
C VAL A 27 -9.41 -11.85 11.23
N ASP A 28 -10.56 -11.61 10.61
CA ASP A 28 -11.64 -12.59 10.54
C ASP A 28 -11.37 -13.66 9.46
N TYR A 29 -10.56 -14.66 9.81
CA TYR A 29 -10.25 -15.78 8.90
C TYR A 29 -11.48 -16.57 8.47
N SER A 30 -12.54 -16.61 9.29
CA SER A 30 -13.81 -17.26 8.94
C SER A 30 -14.51 -16.49 7.83
N GLY A 31 -14.67 -15.18 7.97
CA GLY A 31 -15.20 -14.28 6.94
C GLY A 31 -14.36 -14.31 5.65
N LEU A 32 -13.03 -14.23 5.77
CA LEU A 32 -12.12 -14.31 4.61
C LEU A 32 -12.31 -15.61 3.82
N SER A 33 -12.43 -16.76 4.51
CA SER A 33 -12.62 -18.06 3.87
C SER A 33 -13.95 -18.17 3.11
N LYS A 34 -14.99 -17.47 3.58
CA LYS A 34 -16.32 -17.37 2.96
C LYS A 34 -16.41 -16.28 1.90
N GLY A 35 -15.41 -15.40 1.83
CA GLY A 35 -15.40 -14.27 0.91
C GLY A 35 -16.29 -13.12 1.38
N ASP A 36 -16.51 -12.98 2.68
CA ASP A 36 -17.23 -11.86 3.28
C ASP A 36 -16.46 -10.53 3.01
N PRO A 37 -17.04 -9.56 2.28
CA PRO A 37 -16.41 -8.27 2.02
C PRO A 37 -15.95 -7.54 3.29
N LEU A 38 -16.71 -7.65 4.40
CA LEU A 38 -16.41 -6.95 5.64
C LEU A 38 -15.10 -7.42 6.28
N ALA A 39 -14.69 -8.66 6.02
CA ALA A 39 -13.41 -9.18 6.49
C ALA A 39 -12.20 -8.61 5.72
N PHE A 40 -12.39 -8.17 4.46
CA PHE A 40 -11.30 -7.63 3.63
C PHE A 40 -11.14 -6.12 3.75
N LEU A 41 -12.23 -5.38 3.93
CA LEU A 41 -12.23 -3.91 3.94
C LEU A 41 -11.27 -3.28 4.98
N PRO A 42 -11.22 -3.75 6.24
CA PRO A 42 -10.28 -3.22 7.24
C PRO A 42 -8.81 -3.43 6.85
N ILE A 43 -8.50 -4.55 6.20
CA ILE A 43 -7.15 -4.85 5.72
C ILE A 43 -6.74 -3.88 4.61
N VAL A 44 -7.62 -3.66 3.62
CA VAL A 44 -7.36 -2.72 2.52
C VAL A 44 -7.23 -1.29 3.05
N SER A 45 -8.13 -0.88 3.95
CA SER A 45 -8.12 0.46 4.54
C SER A 45 -6.81 0.73 5.26
N PHE A 46 -6.37 -0.18 6.14
CA PHE A 46 -5.08 -0.06 6.82
C PHE A 46 -3.91 0.00 5.84
N THR A 47 -3.92 -0.87 4.83
CA THR A 47 -2.82 -0.96 3.85
C THR A 47 -2.65 0.36 3.09
N LEU A 48 -3.74 1.02 2.70
CA LEU A 48 -3.69 2.28 1.96
C LEU A 48 -3.41 3.51 2.82
N THR A 49 -3.85 3.51 4.09
CA THR A 49 -3.86 4.74 4.92
C THR A 49 -2.82 4.75 6.02
N SER A 50 -2.52 3.61 6.63
CA SER A 50 -1.82 3.54 7.92
C SER A 50 -0.46 2.87 7.80
N PHE A 51 -0.33 1.87 6.92
CA PHE A 51 0.92 1.13 6.76
C PHE A 51 2.09 2.03 6.30
N SER A 52 1.85 2.96 5.38
CA SER A 52 2.88 3.80 4.78
C SER A 52 2.46 5.27 4.77
N PRO A 53 2.86 6.07 5.77
CA PRO A 53 2.52 7.50 5.83
C PRO A 53 2.89 8.29 4.56
N PRO A 54 4.09 8.12 3.96
CA PRO A 54 4.43 8.82 2.71
C PRO A 54 3.51 8.46 1.54
N PHE A 55 2.97 7.24 1.53
CA PHE A 55 2.03 6.82 0.49
C PHE A 55 0.63 7.40 0.75
N ALA A 56 0.19 7.42 2.01
CA ALA A 56 -1.07 8.06 2.37
C ALA A 56 -1.06 9.56 2.03
N GLU A 57 0.05 10.25 2.28
CA GLU A 57 0.25 11.66 1.88
C GLU A 57 0.17 11.83 0.35
N GLU A 58 0.80 10.95 -0.44
CA GLU A 58 0.69 10.95 -1.91
C GLU A 58 -0.76 10.76 -2.38
N LEU A 59 -1.53 9.88 -1.73
CA LEU A 59 -2.94 9.69 -2.02
C LEU A 59 -3.76 10.95 -1.75
N ILE A 60 -3.52 11.62 -0.63
CA ILE A 60 -4.19 12.88 -0.28
C ILE A 60 -3.83 13.96 -1.32
N ALA A 61 -2.55 14.11 -1.65
CA ALA A 61 -2.08 15.06 -2.66
C ALA A 61 -2.69 14.79 -4.06
N SER A 62 -3.02 13.53 -4.35
CA SER A 62 -3.68 13.10 -5.59
C SER A 62 -5.21 13.20 -5.54
N GLY A 63 -5.80 13.70 -4.44
CA GLY A 63 -7.26 13.78 -4.26
C GLY A 63 -7.96 12.42 -4.05
N LEU A 64 -7.20 11.39 -3.66
CA LEU A 64 -7.65 10.00 -3.50
C LEU A 64 -7.71 9.59 -2.01
N GLU A 65 -8.08 10.52 -1.13
CA GLU A 65 -8.26 10.22 0.29
C GLU A 65 -9.34 9.14 0.49
N VAL A 66 -9.13 8.23 1.45
CA VAL A 66 -9.99 7.06 1.70
C VAL A 66 -10.67 7.06 3.08
N THR A 67 -10.32 8.00 3.95
CA THR A 67 -10.86 8.14 5.32
C THR A 67 -12.34 8.55 5.32
N GLY A 68 -13.09 8.10 6.34
CA GLY A 68 -14.48 8.52 6.59
C GLY A 68 -15.52 8.14 5.53
N LYS A 69 -15.19 7.23 4.61
CA LYS A 69 -16.07 6.83 3.49
C LYS A 69 -16.89 5.58 3.83
N THR A 70 -18.11 5.50 3.29
CA THR A 70 -18.91 4.26 3.26
C THR A 70 -18.21 3.20 2.43
N ASP A 71 -18.51 1.91 2.65
CA ASP A 71 -17.88 0.79 1.94
C ASP A 71 -17.93 0.92 0.41
N LEU A 72 -19.05 1.43 -0.13
CA LEU A 72 -19.21 1.67 -1.56
C LEU A 72 -18.27 2.77 -2.06
N ARG A 73 -18.24 3.92 -1.37
CA ARG A 73 -17.37 5.05 -1.75
C ARG A 73 -15.90 4.73 -1.53
N PHE A 74 -15.58 4.00 -0.47
CA PHE A 74 -14.25 3.47 -0.23
C PHE A 74 -13.82 2.57 -1.39
N THR A 75 -14.67 1.61 -1.79
CA THR A 75 -14.38 0.71 -2.90
C THR A 75 -14.20 1.46 -4.22
N ASP A 76 -14.99 2.51 -4.46
CA ASP A 76 -14.80 3.36 -5.63
C ASP A 76 -13.42 4.01 -5.68
N VAL A 77 -12.98 4.62 -4.58
CA VAL A 77 -11.67 5.28 -4.49
C VAL A 77 -10.55 4.24 -4.55
N PHE A 78 -10.69 3.13 -3.85
CA PHE A 78 -9.74 2.02 -3.89
C PHE A 78 -9.50 1.53 -5.33
N TYR A 79 -10.55 1.33 -6.12
CA TYR A 79 -10.41 0.94 -7.53
C TYR A 79 -9.82 2.05 -8.42
N LYS A 80 -10.04 3.32 -8.09
CA LYS A 80 -9.32 4.43 -8.75
C LYS A 80 -7.84 4.39 -8.43
N ILE A 81 -7.45 4.24 -7.17
CA ILE A 81 -6.05 4.11 -6.75
C ILE A 81 -5.34 2.99 -7.51
N LEU A 82 -5.98 1.83 -7.63
CA LEU A 82 -5.40 0.71 -8.38
C LEU A 82 -5.10 1.06 -9.85
N ARG A 83 -5.99 1.78 -10.53
CA ARG A 83 -5.83 2.11 -11.94
C ARG A 83 -4.89 3.30 -12.15
N ASP A 84 -5.06 4.33 -11.34
CA ASP A 84 -4.45 5.64 -11.59
C ASP A 84 -3.04 5.69 -11.00
N ILE A 85 -2.80 5.02 -9.86
CA ILE A 85 -1.50 5.03 -9.17
C ILE A 85 -0.68 3.78 -9.47
N PHE A 86 -1.32 2.61 -9.47
CA PHE A 86 -0.61 1.34 -9.66
C PHE A 86 -0.68 0.80 -11.09
N HIS A 87 -1.50 1.40 -11.96
CA HIS A 87 -1.80 0.88 -13.30
C HIS A 87 -2.19 -0.61 -13.29
N TYR A 88 -2.78 -1.06 -12.18
CA TYR A 88 -3.19 -2.43 -11.96
C TYR A 88 -4.60 -2.63 -12.48
N LYS A 89 -4.81 -3.70 -13.25
CA LYS A 89 -6.12 -4.12 -13.76
C LYS A 89 -6.77 -5.07 -12.76
N PRO A 90 -7.83 -4.66 -12.03
CA PRO A 90 -8.47 -5.51 -11.03
C PRO A 90 -9.03 -6.80 -11.63
N ILE A 91 -8.77 -7.92 -10.96
CA ILE A 91 -9.29 -9.24 -11.34
C ILE A 91 -10.76 -9.46 -10.96
N LEU A 92 -11.27 -8.62 -10.05
CA LEU A 92 -12.67 -8.59 -9.61
C LEU A 92 -13.28 -7.23 -9.96
N THR A 93 -14.58 -7.21 -10.24
CA THR A 93 -15.32 -5.95 -10.30
C THR A 93 -15.64 -5.46 -8.89
N LYS A 94 -15.96 -4.15 -8.74
CA LYS A 94 -16.39 -3.57 -7.46
C LYS A 94 -17.54 -4.36 -6.82
N GLN A 95 -18.52 -4.76 -7.63
CA GLN A 95 -19.65 -5.55 -7.19
C GLN A 95 -19.22 -6.94 -6.71
N GLN A 96 -18.36 -7.63 -7.46
CA GLN A 96 -17.83 -8.94 -7.05
C GLN A 96 -17.00 -8.85 -5.76
N PHE A 97 -16.29 -7.74 -5.56
CA PHE A 97 -15.55 -7.49 -4.32
C PHE A 97 -16.48 -7.28 -3.12
N LEU A 98 -17.60 -6.58 -3.31
CA LEU A 98 -18.60 -6.29 -2.26
C LEU A 98 -19.65 -7.40 -2.05
N GLN A 99 -19.69 -8.42 -2.90
CA GLN A 99 -20.60 -9.57 -2.76
C GLN A 99 -19.98 -10.70 -1.95
N TRP A 100 -20.77 -11.47 -1.21
CA TRP A 100 -20.29 -12.71 -0.58
C TRP A 100 -19.73 -13.70 -1.61
N GLY A 101 -18.75 -14.51 -1.22
CA GLY A 101 -18.07 -15.47 -2.09
C GLY A 101 -16.81 -14.92 -2.77
N PHE A 102 -16.37 -15.59 -3.84
CA PHE A 102 -15.10 -15.30 -4.54
C PHE A 102 -13.86 -15.31 -3.61
N SER A 103 -13.91 -16.04 -2.49
CA SER A 103 -12.92 -15.97 -1.40
C SER A 103 -11.49 -16.06 -1.89
N GLN A 104 -11.15 -17.11 -2.66
CA GLN A 104 -9.78 -17.28 -3.16
C GLN A 104 -9.32 -16.10 -4.03
N ARG A 105 -10.17 -15.62 -4.95
CA ARG A 105 -9.85 -14.48 -5.82
C ARG A 105 -9.67 -13.21 -5.00
N LYS A 106 -10.51 -12.98 -3.99
CA LYS A 106 -10.38 -11.83 -3.08
C LYS A 106 -9.10 -11.91 -2.25
N ILE A 107 -8.77 -13.08 -1.69
CA ILE A 107 -7.54 -13.26 -0.91
C ILE A 107 -6.32 -12.99 -1.78
N ASN A 108 -6.27 -13.53 -3.00
CA ASN A 108 -5.19 -13.25 -3.94
C ASN A 108 -5.14 -11.77 -4.33
N PHE A 109 -6.30 -11.16 -4.58
CA PHE A 109 -6.38 -9.73 -4.88
C PHE A 109 -5.83 -8.87 -3.73
N ILE A 110 -6.16 -9.18 -2.47
CA ILE A 110 -5.59 -8.51 -1.29
C ILE A 110 -4.09 -8.73 -1.18
N CYS A 111 -3.60 -9.94 -1.46
CA CYS A 111 -2.16 -10.19 -1.49
C CYS A 111 -1.45 -9.31 -2.52
N ASP A 112 -2.02 -9.16 -3.72
CA ASP A 112 -1.46 -8.30 -4.77
C ASP A 112 -1.40 -6.83 -4.32
N ILE A 113 -2.48 -6.33 -3.73
CA ILE A 113 -2.57 -4.95 -3.23
C ILE A 113 -1.52 -4.66 -2.16
N ILE A 114 -1.36 -5.56 -1.19
CA ILE A 114 -0.33 -5.41 -0.14
C ILE A 114 1.07 -5.36 -0.78
N ASN A 115 1.34 -6.22 -1.76
CA ASN A 115 2.63 -6.23 -2.45
C ASN A 115 2.88 -4.96 -3.26
N LEU A 116 1.86 -4.44 -3.95
CA LEU A 116 1.95 -3.17 -4.69
C LEU A 116 2.30 -2.01 -3.76
N VAL A 117 1.60 -1.91 -2.63
CA VAL A 117 1.86 -0.85 -1.65
C VAL A 117 3.23 -1.03 -0.99
N LEU A 118 3.66 -2.27 -0.70
CA LEU A 118 5.01 -2.55 -0.20
C LEU A 118 6.10 -2.09 -1.16
N GLN A 119 5.92 -2.32 -2.46
CA GLN A 119 6.85 -1.87 -3.49
C GLN A 119 6.89 -0.34 -3.52
N LYS A 120 5.73 0.32 -3.60
CA LYS A 120 5.63 1.78 -3.61
C LYS A 120 6.25 2.42 -2.36
N HIS A 121 5.99 1.87 -1.18
CA HIS A 121 6.62 2.30 0.07
C HIS A 121 8.15 2.28 -0.01
N LYS A 122 8.74 1.19 -0.54
CA LYS A 122 10.20 1.09 -0.73
C LYS A 122 10.72 2.13 -1.73
N HIS A 123 9.99 2.39 -2.81
CA HIS A 123 10.36 3.43 -3.79
C HIS A 123 10.35 4.83 -3.15
N LEU A 124 9.31 5.18 -2.41
CA LEU A 124 9.19 6.48 -1.74
C LEU A 124 10.28 6.69 -0.68
N LYS A 125 10.57 5.66 0.13
CA LYS A 125 11.67 5.74 1.11
C LYS A 125 13.04 5.94 0.47
N LYS A 126 13.32 5.26 -0.65
CA LYS A 126 14.58 5.44 -1.38
C LYS A 126 14.72 6.86 -1.92
N ALA A 127 13.65 7.42 -2.50
CA ALA A 127 13.66 8.79 -3.00
C ALA A 127 13.96 9.82 -1.89
N GLN A 128 13.37 9.65 -0.70
CA GLN A 128 13.63 10.51 0.45
C GLN A 128 15.09 10.43 0.95
N SER A 129 15.72 9.26 0.88
CA SER A 129 17.13 9.08 1.29
C SER A 129 18.15 9.66 0.31
N GLN A 130 17.81 9.83 -0.97
CA GLN A 130 18.69 10.43 -1.96
C GLN A 130 18.67 11.97 -1.89
N THR A 131 17.53 12.56 -1.54
CA THR A 131 17.41 14.01 -1.37
C THR A 131 18.19 14.58 -0.19
N SER A 132 18.53 13.76 0.82
CA SER A 132 19.32 14.19 1.99
C SER A 132 20.83 14.18 1.77
N SER A 133 21.35 13.54 0.70
CA SER A 133 22.79 13.49 0.41
C SER A 133 23.32 14.66 -0.42
N PHE A 134 22.47 15.55 -0.93
CA PHE A 134 22.88 16.72 -1.74
C PHE A 134 23.12 18.01 -0.94
N LYS A 135 23.15 17.96 0.41
CA LYS A 135 23.43 19.13 1.26
C LYS A 135 24.66 18.92 2.17
N GLN A 136 25.83 18.65 1.59
CA GLN A 136 27.11 18.87 2.29
C GLN A 136 28.25 19.03 1.29
N GLY A 137 28.46 20.25 0.81
CA GLY A 137 29.49 20.53 -0.19
C GLY A 137 29.68 22.01 -0.55
N TYR A 138 29.44 22.93 0.39
CA TYR A 138 29.90 24.32 0.27
C TYR A 138 30.47 24.74 1.63
N GLN A 139 31.69 24.30 1.92
CA GLN A 139 32.52 24.90 2.96
C GLN A 139 33.61 25.67 2.23
N GLY A 140 33.49 27.00 2.31
CA GLY A 140 34.29 27.95 1.56
C GLY A 140 35.79 27.75 1.79
N ARG A 141 36.52 27.60 0.69
CA ARG A 141 37.98 27.70 0.65
C ARG A 141 38.35 29.15 0.39
N SER A 142 38.48 29.93 1.46
CA SER A 142 39.14 31.25 1.40
C SER A 142 40.65 31.01 1.45
N SER A 143 41.30 30.97 0.29
CA SER A 143 42.75 30.95 0.18
C SER A 143 43.25 32.35 -0.19
N THR A 144 44.01 32.92 0.73
CA THR A 144 45.26 33.69 0.54
C THR A 144 45.26 34.85 -0.46
N ASN A 145 45.28 36.08 0.06
CA ASN A 145 45.95 37.21 -0.59
C ASN A 145 46.72 37.99 0.49
N ALA A 146 48.04 38.08 0.34
CA ALA A 146 48.85 39.27 0.60
C ALA A 146 50.33 38.93 0.34
N ASP A 147 50.71 39.07 -0.92
CA ASP A 147 52.08 39.36 -1.32
C ASP A 147 52.56 40.68 -0.70
N THR A 148 53.81 40.66 -0.25
CA THR A 148 54.86 41.69 -0.36
C THR A 148 54.48 43.17 -0.23
N MET A 149 55.01 43.83 0.80
CA MET A 149 55.52 45.21 0.68
C MET A 149 56.82 45.35 1.49
N ASP A 150 57.81 45.89 0.78
CA ASP A 150 59.15 46.33 1.18
C ASP A 150 59.09 47.46 2.23
#